data_AF-A0AAU4FEV0-F1
#
_entry.id   AF-A0AAU4FEV0-F1
#
_cell.length_a   1.000
_cell.length_b   1.000
_cell.length_c   1.000
_cell.angle_alpha   90.00
_cell.angle_beta   90.00
_cell.angle_gamma   90.00
#
_symmetry.space_group_name_H-M   'P 1'
#
loop_
_entity.id
_entity.type
_entity.pdbx_description
1 polymer ?
#
loop_
_entity_poly.entity_id
_entity_poly.type
_entity_poly.pdbx_seq_one_letter_code
_entity_poly.pdbx_strand_id
1 'polypeptide(L)'
;MTGGSSAALVIGSAFMDDLGPLFPVRMSLAGEDLEFTFVLSEHPPGGVTQWVRTWSGTGVAGRVPRFFADAGGRRIRVELAGTAVRAVIVVPAGEPAAPHPGRWQDQVPTALKITLEEIARMLSRCHHHAGGAEPLIDLELGYRPAAGYETRLAAAHESARGWVPPVRPALTMRWRAATAAQRKAFADELPETTTARRWIRRRRTARIMGLEVELPS
;
A
#
# COMPACT_ATOMS: atom_id res chain seq x y z
N MET A 1 -0.69 20.19 11.20
CA MET A 1 -0.08 19.11 10.40
C MET A 1 -0.06 19.61 8.98
N THR A 2 1.14 19.81 8.48
CA THR A 2 1.49 19.99 7.08
C THR A 2 0.80 18.93 6.22
N GLY A 3 0.23 19.36 5.09
CA GLY A 3 -0.62 18.56 4.22
C GLY A 3 0.21 17.63 3.34
N GLY A 4 -0.29 17.34 2.14
CA GLY A 4 0.47 16.68 1.10
C GLY A 4 0.55 15.16 1.19
N SER A 5 1.05 14.56 0.11
CA SER A 5 1.18 13.11 -0.04
C SER A 5 2.02 12.46 1.06
N SER A 6 3.05 13.15 1.55
CA SER A 6 3.89 12.66 2.64
C SER A 6 3.09 12.41 3.92
N ALA A 7 2.22 13.36 4.31
CA ALA A 7 1.41 13.22 5.51
C ALA A 7 0.38 12.08 5.37
N ALA A 8 -0.27 11.99 4.20
CA ALA A 8 -1.22 10.92 3.91
C ALA A 8 -0.56 9.54 4.01
N LEU A 9 0.65 9.37 3.47
CA LEU A 9 1.40 8.12 3.52
C LEU A 9 1.80 7.72 4.95
N VAL A 10 2.25 8.66 5.79
CA VAL A 10 2.58 8.39 7.21
C VAL A 10 1.33 7.98 8.00
N ILE A 11 0.21 8.68 7.78
CA ILE A 11 -1.05 8.33 8.44
C ILE A 11 -1.54 6.96 7.95
N GLY A 12 -1.46 6.70 6.66
CA GLY A 12 -1.83 5.43 6.05
C GLY A 12 -0.99 4.25 6.52
N SER A 13 0.33 4.43 6.69
CA SER A 13 1.20 3.37 7.18
C SER A 13 0.91 3.01 8.63
N ALA A 14 0.67 4.01 9.50
CA ALA A 14 0.23 3.79 10.88
C ALA A 14 -1.17 3.12 10.92
N PHE A 15 -2.09 3.56 10.06
CA PHE A 15 -3.41 2.96 9.91
C PHE A 15 -3.35 1.47 9.55
N MET A 16 -2.38 1.05 8.72
CA MET A 16 -2.18 -0.36 8.40
C MET A 16 -1.72 -1.19 9.60
N ASP A 17 -0.90 -0.66 10.50
CA ASP A 17 -0.49 -1.37 11.72
C ASP A 17 -1.68 -1.62 12.64
N ASP A 18 -2.49 -0.58 12.83
CA ASP A 18 -3.57 -0.64 13.79
C ASP A 18 -4.76 -1.47 13.32
N LEU A 19 -5.02 -1.60 12.01
CA LEU A 19 -6.08 -2.50 11.52
C LEU A 19 -5.72 -4.00 11.60
N GLY A 20 -4.48 -4.32 11.98
CA GLY A 20 -3.98 -5.69 12.02
C GLY A 20 -3.59 -6.24 10.64
N PRO A 21 -3.27 -7.54 10.54
CA PRO A 21 -2.69 -8.15 9.34
C PRO A 21 -3.75 -8.37 8.24
N LEU A 22 -4.24 -7.29 7.66
CA LEU A 22 -5.17 -7.33 6.52
C LEU A 22 -4.40 -7.30 5.21
N PHE A 23 -4.76 -8.18 4.26
CA PHE A 23 -4.11 -8.20 2.96
C PHE A 23 -4.57 -7.02 2.08
N PRO A 24 -3.67 -6.10 1.66
CA PRO A 24 -4.04 -4.94 0.85
C PRO A 24 -4.20 -5.33 -0.62
N VAL A 25 -5.42 -5.60 -1.07
CA VAL A 25 -5.67 -5.97 -2.48
C VAL A 25 -5.46 -4.79 -3.42
N ARG A 26 -5.75 -3.57 -2.95
CA ARG A 26 -5.56 -2.34 -3.71
C ARG A 26 -5.22 -1.20 -2.76
N MET A 27 -4.50 -0.23 -3.28
CA MET A 27 -4.27 1.06 -2.64
C MET A 27 -4.21 2.13 -3.73
N SER A 28 -4.80 3.29 -3.48
CA SER A 28 -4.65 4.47 -4.32
C SER A 28 -4.43 5.70 -3.45
N LEU A 29 -3.38 6.44 -3.75
CA LEU A 29 -3.14 7.80 -3.29
C LEU A 29 -3.40 8.74 -4.47
N ALA A 30 -4.21 9.77 -4.27
CA ALA A 30 -4.47 10.83 -5.25
C ALA A 30 -4.14 12.19 -4.63
N GLY A 31 -2.87 12.60 -4.69
CA GLY A 31 -2.37 13.75 -3.94
C GLY A 31 -2.40 13.46 -2.44
N GLU A 32 -3.46 13.86 -1.75
CA GLU A 32 -3.61 13.70 -0.29
C GLU A 32 -4.62 12.60 0.08
N ASP A 33 -5.51 12.23 -0.85
CA ASP A 33 -6.55 11.24 -0.62
C ASP A 33 -5.98 9.83 -0.74
N LEU A 34 -5.87 9.13 0.39
CA LEU A 34 -5.34 7.76 0.45
C LEU A 34 -6.45 6.79 0.76
N GLU A 35 -6.68 5.85 -0.15
CA GLU A 35 -7.67 4.79 0.01
C GLU A 35 -7.01 3.42 -0.09
N PHE A 36 -7.32 2.55 0.89
CA PHE A 36 -6.97 1.14 0.85
C PHE A 36 -8.19 0.26 0.59
N THR A 37 -8.00 -0.83 -0.14
CA THR A 37 -8.95 -1.94 -0.17
C THR A 37 -8.27 -3.17 0.42
N PHE A 38 -8.81 -3.66 1.51
CA PHE A 38 -8.35 -4.85 2.21
C PHE A 38 -9.32 -6.00 2.02
N VAL A 39 -8.82 -7.23 2.15
CA VAL A 39 -9.65 -8.43 2.27
C VAL A 39 -9.33 -9.10 3.60
N LEU A 40 -10.38 -9.55 4.30
CA LEU A 40 -10.24 -10.43 5.45
C LEU A 40 -9.93 -11.85 4.98
N SER A 41 -8.88 -12.45 5.53
CA SER A 41 -8.49 -13.84 5.24
C SER A 41 -9.57 -14.84 5.66
N GLU A 42 -10.34 -14.51 6.70
CA GLU A 42 -11.42 -15.33 7.24
C GLU A 42 -12.57 -14.48 7.76
N HIS A 43 -13.74 -15.08 7.92
CA HIS A 43 -14.89 -14.39 8.49
C HIS A 43 -14.60 -14.09 9.97
N PRO A 44 -14.75 -12.85 10.45
CA PRO A 44 -14.33 -12.49 11.79
C PRO A 44 -15.19 -13.24 12.84
N PRO A 45 -14.57 -13.78 13.91
CA PRO A 45 -15.30 -14.49 14.95
C PRO A 45 -16.28 -13.53 15.64
N GLY A 46 -17.56 -13.94 15.75
CA GLY A 46 -18.62 -13.07 16.27
C GLY A 46 -19.24 -12.11 15.23
N GLY A 47 -18.81 -12.22 13.97
CA GLY A 47 -19.35 -11.45 12.85
C GLY A 47 -18.83 -10.01 12.78
N VAL A 48 -19.13 -9.37 11.66
CA VAL A 48 -18.68 -8.01 11.30
C VAL A 48 -19.02 -6.98 12.39
N THR A 49 -20.22 -7.05 12.97
CA THR A 49 -20.65 -6.11 14.01
C THR A 49 -19.84 -6.23 15.30
N GLN A 50 -19.38 -7.42 15.66
CA GLN A 50 -18.51 -7.61 16.82
C GLN A 50 -17.09 -7.15 16.52
N TRP A 51 -16.56 -7.49 15.34
CA TRP A 51 -15.26 -7.00 14.88
C TRP A 51 -15.20 -5.48 14.87
N VAL A 52 -16.20 -4.82 14.27
CA VAL A 52 -16.30 -3.35 14.27
C VAL A 52 -16.34 -2.79 15.68
N ARG A 53 -17.08 -3.40 16.61
CA ARG A 53 -17.10 -2.96 18.02
C ARG A 53 -15.75 -3.10 18.70
N THR A 54 -14.99 -4.17 18.43
CA THR A 54 -13.64 -4.36 18.97
C THR A 54 -12.70 -3.22 18.54
N TRP A 55 -12.86 -2.74 17.31
CA TRP A 55 -12.05 -1.64 16.78
C TRP A 55 -12.66 -0.25 17.01
N SER A 56 -13.93 -0.17 17.39
CA SER A 56 -14.60 1.10 17.68
C SER A 56 -14.20 1.57 19.07
N GLY A 57 -13.27 2.52 19.14
CA GLY A 57 -12.80 3.10 20.40
C GLY A 57 -11.31 2.86 20.68
N THR A 58 -10.65 1.99 19.92
CA THR A 58 -9.19 1.98 19.84
C THR A 58 -8.74 3.17 18.99
N GLY A 59 -7.81 3.97 19.53
CA GLY A 59 -7.17 5.02 18.76
C GLY A 59 -6.33 4.39 17.66
N VAL A 60 -6.61 4.72 16.41
CA VAL A 60 -5.88 4.28 15.23
C VAL A 60 -5.12 5.49 14.67
N ALA A 61 -3.79 5.39 14.60
CA ALA A 61 -2.88 6.46 14.22
C ALA A 61 -3.10 7.73 15.07
N GLY A 62 -3.40 7.54 16.37
CA GLY A 62 -3.77 8.61 17.30
C GLY A 62 -5.11 9.29 17.00
N ARG A 63 -5.95 8.69 16.14
CA ARG A 63 -7.25 9.23 15.70
C ARG A 63 -8.37 8.22 15.91
N VAL A 64 -9.61 8.69 15.85
CA VAL A 64 -10.79 7.84 16.03
C VAL A 64 -11.25 7.32 14.67
N PRO A 65 -11.13 6.00 14.38
CA PRO A 65 -11.67 5.41 13.17
C PRO A 65 -13.21 5.38 13.24
N ARG A 66 -13.86 5.64 12.10
CA ARG A 66 -15.31 5.51 11.93
C ARG A 66 -15.60 4.34 10.99
N PHE A 67 -16.41 3.41 11.45
CA PHE A 67 -16.77 2.21 10.72
C PHE A 67 -18.19 2.29 10.19
N PHE A 68 -18.38 1.93 8.92
CA PHE A 68 -19.68 1.85 8.27
C PHE A 68 -19.79 0.49 7.57
N ALA A 69 -20.54 -0.43 8.17
CA ALA A 69 -20.84 -1.71 7.55
C ALA A 69 -22.00 -1.55 6.56
N ASP A 70 -21.91 -2.21 5.40
CA ASP A 70 -23.05 -2.34 4.51
C ASP A 70 -24.15 -3.25 5.11
N ALA A 71 -25.38 -3.15 4.59
CA ALA A 71 -26.52 -3.93 5.09
C ALA A 71 -26.32 -5.45 4.97
N GLY A 72 -25.36 -5.90 4.15
CA GLY A 72 -25.05 -7.31 3.93
C GLY A 72 -23.86 -7.82 4.76
N GLY A 73 -23.19 -6.98 5.56
CA GLY A 73 -21.97 -7.33 6.27
C GLY A 73 -20.82 -7.79 5.36
N ARG A 74 -20.82 -7.40 4.09
CA ARG A 74 -19.79 -7.83 3.12
C ARG A 74 -18.71 -6.77 2.90
N ARG A 75 -19.01 -5.52 3.24
CA ARG A 75 -18.08 -4.40 3.12
C ARG A 75 -18.15 -3.52 4.36
N ILE A 76 -16.98 -3.21 4.89
CA ILE A 76 -16.81 -2.28 6.01
C ILE A 76 -16.01 -1.11 5.48
N ARG A 77 -16.61 0.07 5.38
CA ARG A 77 -15.87 1.30 5.14
C ARG A 77 -15.29 1.79 6.46
N VAL A 78 -14.03 2.21 6.42
CA VAL A 78 -13.31 2.80 7.54
C VAL A 78 -12.84 4.19 7.14
N GLU A 79 -13.12 5.19 7.95
CA GLU A 79 -12.66 6.56 7.74
C GLU A 79 -11.94 7.06 8.98
N LEU A 80 -10.75 7.63 8.80
CA LEU A 80 -10.01 8.25 9.90
C LEU A 80 -10.41 9.72 10.05
N ALA A 81 -11.14 10.03 11.12
CA ALA A 81 -11.67 11.37 11.35
C ALA A 81 -10.56 12.44 11.33
N GLY A 82 -10.79 13.51 10.57
CA GLY A 82 -9.82 14.62 10.43
C GLY A 82 -8.66 14.33 9.47
N THR A 83 -8.79 13.31 8.61
CA THR A 83 -7.79 12.97 7.58
C THR A 83 -8.45 12.60 6.25
N ALA A 84 -7.65 12.58 5.20
CA ALA A 84 -8.03 12.09 3.88
C ALA A 84 -7.76 10.57 3.70
N VAL A 85 -7.49 9.85 4.80
CA VAL A 85 -7.22 8.40 4.78
C VAL A 85 -8.49 7.59 5.01
N ARG A 86 -8.77 6.68 4.08
CA ARG A 86 -9.95 5.83 4.05
C ARG A 86 -9.57 4.39 3.75
N ALA A 87 -10.46 3.46 4.08
CA ALA A 87 -10.36 2.09 3.62
C ALA A 87 -11.71 1.42 3.41
N VAL A 88 -11.69 0.38 2.60
CA VAL A 88 -12.78 -0.57 2.44
C VAL A 88 -12.23 -1.96 2.76
N ILE A 89 -12.81 -2.61 3.76
CA ILE A 89 -12.51 -3.99 4.11
C ILE A 89 -13.62 -4.86 3.52
N VAL A 90 -13.23 -5.77 2.63
CA VAL A 90 -14.14 -6.72 2.00
C VAL A 90 -14.12 -8.03 2.78
N VAL A 91 -15.30 -8.45 3.21
CA VAL A 91 -15.52 -9.73 3.87
C VAL A 91 -15.93 -10.75 2.81
N PRO A 92 -15.15 -11.82 2.57
CA PRO A 92 -15.52 -12.82 1.57
C PRO A 92 -16.82 -13.52 1.98
N ALA A 93 -17.71 -13.73 1.01
CA ALA A 93 -19.01 -14.38 1.21
C ALA A 93 -18.94 -15.93 1.16
N GLY A 94 -17.73 -16.50 1.13
CA GLY A 94 -17.42 -17.91 0.83
C GLY A 94 -16.33 -18.00 -0.25
N GLU A 95 -15.36 -18.93 -0.07
CA GLU A 95 -14.01 -19.02 -0.69
C GLU A 95 -13.21 -17.69 -0.78
N PRO A 96 -11.88 -17.70 -0.55
CA PRO A 96 -11.12 -16.46 -0.49
C PRO A 96 -11.08 -15.79 -1.87
N ALA A 97 -11.77 -14.65 -2.00
CA ALA A 97 -11.75 -13.78 -3.18
C ALA A 97 -10.38 -13.09 -3.42
N ALA A 98 -9.34 -13.50 -2.69
CA ALA A 98 -7.97 -13.10 -2.98
C ALA A 98 -7.50 -13.87 -4.24
N PRO A 99 -6.97 -13.20 -5.27
CA PRO A 99 -6.64 -13.85 -6.55
C PRO A 99 -5.70 -15.06 -6.42
N HIS A 100 -4.94 -15.17 -5.32
CA HIS A 100 -4.03 -16.28 -5.04
C HIS A 100 -3.89 -16.56 -3.53
N PRO A 101 -4.67 -17.46 -2.91
CA PRO A 101 -4.55 -17.77 -1.48
C PRO A 101 -3.17 -18.35 -1.13
N GLY A 102 -2.59 -17.95 0.00
CA GLY A 102 -1.32 -18.49 0.52
C GLY A 102 -0.65 -17.62 1.58
N ARG A 103 0.25 -18.20 2.38
CA ARG A 103 0.98 -17.52 3.48
C ARG A 103 1.90 -16.40 3.01
N TRP A 104 2.27 -16.39 1.74
CA TRP A 104 3.01 -15.27 1.14
C TRP A 104 2.29 -13.92 1.32
N GLN A 105 0.95 -13.91 1.46
CA GLN A 105 0.15 -12.70 1.70
C GLN A 105 0.51 -12.02 3.03
N ASP A 106 0.92 -12.80 4.04
CA ASP A 106 1.22 -12.30 5.39
C ASP A 106 2.41 -11.33 5.40
N GLN A 107 3.27 -11.38 4.39
CA GLN A 107 4.45 -10.52 4.28
C GLN A 107 4.16 -9.18 3.57
N VAL A 108 3.07 -9.11 2.81
CA VAL A 108 2.78 -7.96 1.96
C VAL A 108 2.40 -6.70 2.74
N PRO A 109 1.55 -6.76 3.79
CA PRO A 109 1.21 -5.56 4.57
C PRO A 109 2.45 -4.87 5.14
N THR A 110 3.36 -5.64 5.74
CA THR A 110 4.61 -5.12 6.32
C THR A 110 5.52 -4.52 5.25
N ALA A 111 5.73 -5.21 4.13
CA ALA A 111 6.57 -4.70 3.03
C ALA A 111 5.99 -3.41 2.42
N LEU A 112 4.66 -3.36 2.23
CA LEU A 112 3.97 -2.17 1.75
C LEU A 112 4.13 -1.02 2.71
N LYS A 113 3.82 -1.21 3.99
CA LYS A 113 3.96 -0.21 5.04
C LYS A 113 5.35 0.44 5.04
N ILE A 114 6.40 -0.36 5.15
CA ILE A 114 7.79 0.13 5.21
C ILE A 114 8.14 0.91 3.94
N THR A 115 7.62 0.48 2.78
CA THR A 115 7.79 1.20 1.52
C THR A 115 7.07 2.55 1.53
N LEU A 116 5.82 2.62 2.01
CA LEU A 116 5.06 3.87 2.11
C LEU A 116 5.74 4.87 3.04
N GLU A 117 6.25 4.40 4.18
CA GLU A 117 7.04 5.22 5.12
C GLU A 117 8.28 5.79 4.46
N GLU A 118 9.01 4.98 3.69
CA GLU A 118 10.22 5.47 3.02
C GLU A 118 9.90 6.45 1.89
N ILE A 119 8.85 6.21 1.10
CA ILE A 119 8.38 7.18 0.10
C ILE A 119 8.01 8.50 0.78
N ALA A 120 7.31 8.47 1.92
CA ALA A 120 6.97 9.66 2.68
C ALA A 120 8.24 10.41 3.15
N ARG A 121 9.23 9.69 3.70
CA ARG A 121 10.51 10.29 4.11
C ARG A 121 11.24 10.92 2.93
N MET A 122 11.31 10.24 1.78
CA MET A 122 11.90 10.78 0.56
C MET A 122 11.20 12.05 0.08
N LEU A 123 9.86 12.10 0.08
CA LEU A 123 9.08 13.29 -0.27
C LEU A 123 9.35 14.46 0.69
N SER A 124 9.42 14.18 1.99
CA SER A 124 9.75 15.17 3.02
C SER A 124 11.16 15.73 2.86
N ARG A 125 12.16 14.86 2.66
CA ARG A 125 13.55 15.27 2.36
C ARG A 125 13.60 16.10 1.09
N CYS A 126 12.94 15.68 0.02
CA CYS A 126 12.84 16.42 -1.24
C CYS A 126 12.28 17.83 -1.03
N HIS A 127 11.16 17.96 -0.31
CA HIS A 127 10.57 19.27 0.01
C HIS A 127 11.53 20.14 0.82
N HIS A 128 12.21 19.57 1.82
CA HIS A 128 13.16 20.30 2.64
C HIS A 128 14.38 20.80 1.84
N HIS A 129 14.94 19.97 0.96
CA HIS A 129 16.12 20.31 0.16
C HIS A 129 15.82 21.27 -0.99
N ALA A 130 14.71 21.07 -1.70
CA ALA A 130 14.38 21.84 -2.90
C ALA A 130 13.47 23.06 -2.61
N GLY A 131 12.88 23.14 -1.42
CA GLY A 131 11.90 24.16 -1.04
C GLY A 131 10.60 24.08 -1.87
N GLY A 132 9.80 25.15 -1.81
CA GLY A 132 8.54 25.30 -2.54
C GLY A 132 7.33 24.72 -1.80
N ALA A 133 6.22 24.51 -2.52
CA ALA A 133 5.03 23.85 -1.97
C ALA A 133 5.28 22.35 -1.71
N GLU A 134 4.44 21.70 -0.91
CA GLU A 134 4.55 20.26 -0.68
C GLU A 134 4.34 19.46 -1.97
N PRO A 135 5.22 18.48 -2.27
CA PRO A 135 5.07 17.65 -3.45
C PRO A 135 3.87 16.72 -3.29
N LEU A 136 3.04 16.68 -4.34
CA LEU A 136 1.91 15.77 -4.48
C LEU A 136 2.21 14.69 -5.51
N ILE A 137 1.94 13.45 -5.13
CA ILE A 137 2.03 12.28 -5.99
C ILE A 137 0.70 11.54 -6.06
N ASP A 138 0.52 10.82 -7.16
CA ASP A 138 -0.41 9.71 -7.22
C ASP A 138 0.37 8.41 -7.05
N LEU A 139 -0.20 7.46 -6.31
CA LEU A 139 0.43 6.17 -6.05
C LEU A 139 -0.62 5.06 -6.13
N GLU A 140 -0.38 4.03 -6.93
CA GLU A 140 -1.29 2.90 -7.06
C GLU A 140 -0.58 1.58 -6.73
N LEU A 141 -1.18 0.78 -5.86
CA LEU A 141 -0.76 -0.61 -5.63
C LEU A 141 -1.45 -1.53 -6.63
N GLY A 142 -0.64 -2.35 -7.29
CA GLY A 142 -1.10 -3.49 -8.08
C GLY A 142 -0.25 -4.73 -7.84
N TYR A 143 -0.72 -5.85 -8.36
CA TYR A 143 -0.02 -7.14 -8.30
C TYR A 143 0.33 -7.59 -9.71
N ARG A 144 1.61 -7.91 -9.93
CA ARG A 144 2.12 -8.40 -11.22
C ARG A 144 2.50 -9.87 -11.11
N PRO A 145 2.37 -10.69 -12.17
CA PRO A 145 2.89 -12.05 -12.16
C PRO A 145 4.38 -12.08 -11.79
N ALA A 146 4.75 -12.96 -10.88
CA ALA A 146 6.13 -13.11 -10.46
C ALA A 146 6.88 -13.99 -11.47
N ALA A 147 7.94 -13.46 -12.08
CA ALA A 147 8.73 -14.19 -13.05
C ALA A 147 9.31 -15.49 -12.45
N GLY A 148 9.29 -16.57 -13.25
CA GLY A 148 9.80 -17.88 -12.82
C GLY A 148 9.06 -18.49 -11.63
N TYR A 149 7.79 -18.12 -11.39
CA TYR A 149 6.99 -18.67 -10.30
C TYR A 149 6.97 -20.21 -10.31
N GLU A 150 6.62 -20.82 -11.44
CA GLU A 150 6.54 -22.29 -11.56
C GLU A 150 7.87 -22.97 -11.20
N THR A 151 8.99 -22.41 -11.68
CA THR A 151 10.32 -22.93 -11.37
C THR A 151 10.66 -22.78 -9.88
N ARG A 152 10.36 -21.62 -9.27
CA ARG A 152 10.58 -21.38 -7.84
C ARG A 152 9.70 -22.28 -6.97
N LEU A 153 8.45 -22.50 -7.38
CA LEU A 153 7.51 -23.37 -6.68
C LEU A 153 7.95 -24.83 -6.76
N ALA A 154 8.37 -25.30 -7.94
CA ALA A 154 8.87 -26.66 -8.14
C ALA A 154 10.15 -26.93 -7.34
N ALA A 155 11.04 -25.94 -7.24
CA ALA A 155 12.28 -26.04 -6.46
C ALA A 155 12.06 -25.87 -4.94
N ALA A 156 10.93 -25.35 -4.50
CA ALA A 156 10.65 -25.13 -3.09
C ALA A 156 10.33 -26.45 -2.38
N HIS A 157 10.91 -26.62 -1.19
CA HIS A 157 10.53 -27.66 -0.25
C HIS A 157 9.03 -27.59 0.05
N GLU A 158 8.38 -28.73 0.28
CA GLU A 158 6.92 -28.83 0.45
C GLU A 158 6.38 -27.83 1.50
N SER A 159 7.04 -27.75 2.66
CA SER A 159 6.68 -26.81 3.74
C SER A 159 6.84 -25.31 3.38
N ALA A 160 7.63 -25.00 2.36
CA ALA A 160 7.90 -23.63 1.91
C ALA A 160 7.00 -23.18 0.75
N ARG A 161 6.29 -24.11 0.08
CA ARG A 161 5.48 -23.80 -1.12
C ARG A 161 4.42 -22.73 -0.87
N GLY A 162 3.77 -22.73 0.30
CA GLY A 162 2.77 -21.72 0.68
C GLY A 162 3.31 -20.29 0.81
N TRP A 163 4.64 -20.13 0.88
CA TRP A 163 5.33 -18.85 0.96
C TRP A 163 5.87 -18.38 -0.38
N VAL A 164 5.77 -19.17 -1.45
CA VAL A 164 6.24 -18.78 -2.78
C VAL A 164 5.15 -17.92 -3.43
N PRO A 165 5.38 -16.61 -3.64
CA PRO A 165 4.34 -15.76 -4.17
C PRO A 165 4.18 -15.95 -5.69
N PRO A 166 2.95 -16.18 -6.19
CA PRO A 166 2.64 -16.21 -7.63
C PRO A 166 2.62 -14.83 -8.25
N VAL A 167 2.36 -13.82 -7.42
CA VAL A 167 2.34 -12.41 -7.81
C VAL A 167 3.25 -11.61 -6.90
N ARG A 168 3.78 -10.50 -7.42
CA ARG A 168 4.59 -9.56 -6.68
C ARG A 168 3.84 -8.22 -6.56
N PRO A 169 3.74 -7.63 -5.36
CA PRO A 169 3.24 -6.26 -5.20
C PRO A 169 4.16 -5.28 -5.93
N ALA A 170 3.55 -4.31 -6.62
CA ALA A 170 4.25 -3.24 -7.30
C ALA A 170 3.46 -1.93 -7.17
N LEU A 171 4.17 -0.85 -6.90
CA LEU A 171 3.61 0.50 -6.85
C LEU A 171 3.83 1.21 -8.19
N THR A 172 2.85 1.98 -8.64
CA THR A 172 2.99 2.89 -9.78
C THR A 172 2.84 4.32 -9.28
N MET A 173 3.88 5.13 -9.45
CA MET A 173 3.92 6.51 -8.97
C MET A 173 3.79 7.49 -10.14
N ARG A 174 3.08 8.61 -9.92
CA ARG A 174 3.03 9.75 -10.84
C ARG A 174 3.17 11.06 -10.07
N TRP A 175 3.80 12.05 -10.68
CA TRP A 175 3.79 13.41 -10.13
C TRP A 175 2.43 14.05 -10.40
N ARG A 176 1.73 14.47 -9.34
CA ARG A 176 0.54 15.31 -9.46
C ARG A 176 0.93 16.79 -9.45
N ALA A 177 1.76 17.18 -8.48
CA ALA A 177 2.31 18.52 -8.39
C ALA A 177 3.70 18.46 -7.74
N ALA A 178 4.73 18.85 -8.48
CA ALA A 178 6.10 18.97 -7.99
C ALA A 178 6.92 19.83 -8.95
N THR A 179 7.81 20.66 -8.41
CA THR A 179 8.75 21.47 -9.20
C THR A 179 9.83 20.59 -9.82
N ALA A 180 10.53 21.06 -10.86
CA ALA A 180 11.63 20.32 -11.45
C ALA A 180 12.77 20.04 -10.44
N ALA A 181 13.04 20.98 -9.54
CA ALA A 181 14.03 20.82 -8.47
C ALA A 181 13.63 19.72 -7.49
N GLN A 182 12.35 19.66 -7.10
CA GLN A 182 11.81 18.58 -6.26
C GLN A 182 11.90 17.22 -6.95
N ARG A 183 11.47 17.13 -8.21
CA ARG A 183 11.56 15.86 -8.97
C ARG A 183 12.99 15.36 -9.07
N LYS A 184 13.95 16.27 -9.26
CA LYS A 184 15.38 15.95 -9.27
C LYS A 184 15.84 15.47 -7.90
N ALA A 185 15.56 16.21 -6.82
CA ALA A 185 15.92 15.82 -5.47
C ALA A 185 15.36 14.45 -5.07
N PHE A 186 14.11 14.16 -5.44
CA PHE A 186 13.53 12.83 -5.25
C PHE A 186 14.24 11.75 -6.07
N ALA A 187 14.63 12.04 -7.31
CA ALA A 187 15.34 11.08 -8.15
C ALA A 187 16.74 10.75 -7.63
N ASP A 188 17.42 11.73 -7.02
CA ASP A 188 18.75 11.58 -6.42
C ASP A 188 18.72 10.71 -5.15
N GLU A 189 17.55 10.58 -4.51
CA GLU A 189 17.30 9.72 -3.33
C GLU A 189 17.01 8.25 -3.68
N LEU A 190 16.77 7.93 -4.96
CA LEU A 190 16.38 6.59 -5.35
C LEU A 190 17.56 5.61 -5.25
N PRO A 191 17.37 4.42 -4.65
CA PRO A 191 18.35 3.35 -4.73
C PRO A 191 18.57 2.94 -6.20
N GLU A 192 19.74 2.37 -6.50
CA GLU A 192 20.20 2.05 -7.87
C GLU A 192 19.05 1.60 -8.79
N THR A 193 18.70 2.46 -9.75
CA THR A 193 17.58 2.19 -10.65
C THR A 193 17.99 1.21 -11.74
N THR A 194 17.30 0.06 -11.83
CA THR A 194 17.45 -0.84 -12.97
C THR A 194 16.74 -0.24 -14.17
N THR A 195 17.50 0.22 -15.18
CA THR A 195 16.93 0.70 -16.44
C THR A 195 16.56 -0.49 -17.32
N ALA A 196 15.26 -0.75 -17.48
CA ALA A 196 14.79 -1.74 -18.47
C ALA A 196 15.13 -1.24 -19.89
N ARG A 197 16.17 -1.81 -20.51
CA ARG A 197 16.61 -1.54 -21.88
C ARG A 197 15.54 -2.00 -22.89
N ARG A 198 14.60 -1.12 -23.27
CA ARG A 198 13.96 -1.11 -24.60
C ARG A 198 13.56 0.33 -24.97
N TRP A 199 14.01 0.77 -26.13
CA TRP A 199 14.18 2.17 -26.54
C TRP A 199 12.90 3.01 -26.74
N ILE A 200 11.69 2.48 -26.50
CA ILE A 200 10.45 3.13 -26.96
C ILE A 200 9.56 3.70 -25.83
N ARG A 201 9.79 3.41 -24.55
CA ARG A 201 9.13 4.10 -23.40
C ARG A 201 9.83 3.70 -22.11
N ARG A 202 10.84 4.48 -21.69
CA ARG A 202 11.65 4.16 -20.49
C ARG A 202 10.89 4.51 -19.21
N ARG A 203 10.03 3.62 -18.74
CA ARG A 203 9.55 3.64 -17.34
C ARG A 203 10.68 3.16 -16.46
N ARG A 204 11.17 4.01 -15.56
CA ARG A 204 12.20 3.65 -14.58
C ARG A 204 11.53 2.84 -13.48
N THR A 205 12.08 1.68 -13.14
CA THR A 205 11.65 0.92 -11.97
C THR A 205 12.77 0.96 -10.95
N ALA A 206 12.43 1.35 -9.74
CA ALA A 206 13.32 1.30 -8.59
C ALA A 206 12.79 0.28 -7.58
N ARG A 207 13.67 -0.18 -6.69
CA ARG A 207 13.28 -1.04 -5.58
C ARG A 207 13.40 -0.27 -4.28
N ILE A 208 12.26 0.11 -3.69
CA ILE A 208 12.22 0.85 -2.42
C ILE A 208 11.77 -0.13 -1.35
N MET A 209 12.61 -0.34 -0.33
CA MET A 209 12.35 -1.22 0.82
C MET A 209 11.81 -2.62 0.44
N GLY A 210 12.31 -3.18 -0.67
CA GLY A 210 11.93 -4.51 -1.11
C GLY A 210 10.78 -4.56 -2.12
N LEU A 211 10.02 -3.47 -2.32
CA LEU A 211 8.95 -3.36 -3.31
C LEU A 211 9.40 -2.67 -4.59
N GLU A 212 8.88 -3.14 -5.72
CA GLU A 212 9.08 -2.47 -7.00
C GLU A 212 8.19 -1.23 -7.07
N VAL A 213 8.80 -0.10 -7.42
CA VAL A 213 8.12 1.17 -7.65
C VAL A 213 8.42 1.61 -9.07
N GLU A 214 7.38 1.67 -9.89
CA GLU A 214 7.44 2.27 -11.20
C GLU A 214 7.34 3.78 -11.07
N LEU A 215 8.38 4.46 -11.53
CA LEU A 215 8.55 5.90 -11.40
C LEU A 215 7.99 6.63 -12.61
N PRO A 216 7.53 7.87 -12.43
CA PRO A 216 7.19 8.74 -13.54
C PRO A 216 8.45 9.00 -14.38
N SER A 217 8.27 9.00 -15.70
CA SER A 217 9.27 9.40 -16.69
C SER A 217 9.62 10.88 -16.61
#